data_AF-N9BYR4-F1
#
_entry.id   AF-N9BYR4-F1
#
_cell.length_a   1.000
_cell.length_b   1.000
_cell.length_c   1.000
_cell.angle_alpha   90.00
_cell.angle_beta   90.00
_cell.angle_gamma   90.00
#
_symmetry.space_group_name_H-M   'P 1'
#
loop_
_entity.id
_entity.type
_entity.pdbx_description
1 polymer ?
#
loop_
_entity_poly.entity_id
_entity_poly.type
_entity_poly.pdbx_seq_one_letter_code
_entity_poly.pdbx_strand_id
1 'polypeptide(L)'
;MHSQPDLFDFSPCVEIGWRLDKNYWGKGYAFEAAQAALNFAFTHLKLDAVVAFTAIQNKPSEKLMQRLGMSFQSTFNHPKLPEESPLQLHVLYKINSPS
;
A
#
# COMPACT_ATOMS: atom_id res chain seq x y z
N MET A 1 0.24 -9.79 1.12
CA MET A 1 0.03 -9.16 -0.19
C MET A 1 -1.26 -9.68 -0.77
N HIS A 2 -2.03 -8.84 -1.44
CA HIS A 2 -3.32 -9.20 -2.00
C HIS A 2 -3.32 -8.90 -3.49
N SER A 3 -3.66 -9.89 -4.31
CA SER A 3 -3.90 -9.64 -5.73
C SER A 3 -5.25 -8.93 -5.87
N GLN A 4 -5.27 -7.88 -6.68
CA GLN A 4 -6.45 -7.10 -7.02
C GLN A 4 -6.62 -7.18 -8.54
N PRO A 5 -7.32 -8.20 -9.05
CA PRO A 5 -7.31 -8.50 -10.47
C PRO A 5 -8.20 -7.54 -11.28
N ASP A 6 -9.31 -7.06 -10.71
CA ASP A 6 -10.35 -6.33 -11.47
C ASP A 6 -11.05 -5.21 -10.68
N LEU A 7 -10.69 -4.99 -9.41
CA LEU A 7 -11.46 -4.11 -8.53
C LEU A 7 -11.22 -2.61 -8.79
N PHE A 8 -10.06 -2.25 -9.34
CA PHE A 8 -9.65 -0.86 -9.49
C PHE A 8 -9.25 -0.55 -10.93
N ASP A 9 -9.31 0.72 -11.32
CA ASP A 9 -8.84 1.15 -12.66
C ASP A 9 -7.34 0.90 -12.90
N PHE A 10 -6.58 0.68 -11.82
CA PHE A 10 -5.17 0.31 -11.84
C PHE A 10 -4.93 -1.20 -11.63
N SER A 11 -5.99 -2.01 -11.66
CA SER A 11 -5.90 -3.46 -11.73
C SER A 11 -5.51 -3.92 -13.15
N PRO A 12 -4.85 -5.07 -13.32
CA PRO A 12 -4.40 -6.00 -12.28
C PRO A 12 -3.20 -5.45 -11.50
N CYS A 13 -3.22 -5.60 -10.18
CA CYS A 13 -2.10 -5.21 -9.33
C CYS A 13 -1.94 -6.12 -8.10
N VAL A 14 -0.78 -6.03 -7.45
CA VAL A 14 -0.52 -6.67 -6.15
C VAL A 14 -0.37 -5.58 -5.10
N GLU A 15 -1.27 -5.61 -4.12
CA GLU A 15 -1.32 -4.69 -3.00
C GLU A 15 -0.52 -5.23 -1.81
N ILE A 16 0.34 -4.40 -1.22
CA ILE A 16 0.87 -4.61 0.12
C ILE A 16 0.10 -3.77 1.13
N GLY A 17 -0.26 -4.40 2.25
CA GLY A 17 -0.92 -3.74 3.38
C GLY A 17 -0.35 -4.24 4.70
N TRP A 18 -0.52 -3.43 5.74
CA TRP A 18 -0.05 -3.73 7.09
C TRP A 18 -1.14 -3.36 8.12
N ARG A 19 -1.19 -4.16 9.18
CA ARG A 19 -1.99 -3.87 10.37
C ARG A 19 -1.14 -4.24 11.57
N LEU A 20 -1.00 -3.31 12.50
CA LEU A 20 -0.24 -3.52 13.73
C LEU A 20 -1.09 -3.05 14.90
N ASP A 21 -1.05 -3.80 15.99
CA ASP A 21 -1.69 -3.39 17.25
C ASP A 21 -1.08 -2.07 17.76
N LYS A 22 -1.93 -1.21 18.33
CA LYS A 22 -1.55 0.15 18.76
C LYS A 22 -0.38 0.15 19.75
N ASN A 23 -0.25 -0.88 20.58
CA ASN A 23 0.81 -1.01 21.59
C ASN A 23 2.22 -1.15 20.99
N TYR A 24 2.31 -1.41 19.68
CA TYR A 24 3.55 -1.64 18.96
C TYR A 24 3.85 -0.56 17.92
N TRP A 25 3.03 0.50 17.86
CA TRP A 25 3.27 1.64 16.99
C TRP A 25 4.54 2.40 17.41
N GLY A 26 5.18 3.06 16.44
CA GLY A 26 6.39 3.86 16.68
C GLY A 26 7.69 3.07 16.87
N LYS A 27 7.62 1.73 16.92
CA LYS A 27 8.79 0.85 17.15
C LYS A 27 9.47 0.32 15.88
N GLY A 28 9.00 0.71 14.70
CA GLY A 28 9.60 0.31 13.42
C GLY A 28 9.11 -1.01 12.83
N TYR A 29 8.41 -1.85 13.59
CA TYR A 29 8.00 -3.20 13.11
C TYR A 29 7.20 -3.21 11.81
N ALA A 30 6.26 -2.27 11.64
CA ALA A 30 5.49 -2.19 10.40
C ALA A 30 6.39 -1.91 9.18
N PHE A 31 7.44 -1.11 9.38
CA PHE A 31 8.40 -0.78 8.33
C PHE A 31 9.29 -1.99 8.01
N GLU A 32 9.84 -2.66 9.03
CA GLU A 32 10.66 -3.86 8.84
C GLU A 32 9.89 -4.98 8.13
N ALA A 33 8.66 -5.25 8.59
CA ALA A 33 7.81 -6.26 7.98
C ALA A 33 7.45 -5.93 6.52
N ALA A 34 7.11 -4.67 6.23
CA ALA A 34 6.79 -4.25 4.88
C ALA A 34 8.02 -4.29 3.95
N GLN A 35 9.20 -3.91 4.45
CA GLN A 35 10.45 -3.98 3.70
C GLN A 35 10.82 -5.43 3.36
N ALA A 36 10.70 -6.35 4.33
CA ALA A 36 10.93 -7.78 4.10
C ALA A 36 9.94 -8.36 3.09
N ALA A 37 8.67 -7.97 3.16
CA ALA A 37 7.66 -8.39 2.21
C ALA A 37 7.94 -7.87 0.79
N LEU A 38 8.31 -6.60 0.62
CA LEU A 38 8.72 -6.04 -0.68
C LEU A 38 9.94 -6.76 -1.24
N ASN A 39 10.94 -7.03 -0.40
CA ASN A 39 12.10 -7.81 -0.82
C ASN A 39 11.69 -9.19 -1.34
N PHE A 40 10.83 -9.90 -0.62
CA PHE A 40 10.31 -11.20 -1.07
C PHE A 40 9.55 -11.12 -2.40
N ALA A 41 8.69 -10.11 -2.57
CA ALA A 41 7.96 -9.89 -3.83
C ALA A 41 8.88 -9.76 -5.04
N PHE A 42 9.94 -8.97 -4.92
CA PHE A 42 10.84 -8.72 -6.04
C PHE A 42 11.83 -9.86 -6.26
N THR A 43 12.36 -10.44 -5.19
CA THR A 43 13.40 -11.47 -5.30
C THR A 43 12.85 -12.85 -5.61
N HIS A 44 11.71 -13.24 -5.01
CA HIS A 44 11.15 -14.59 -5.11
C HIS A 44 9.93 -14.65 -6.02
N LEU A 45 9.00 -13.69 -5.90
CA LEU A 45 7.79 -13.66 -6.73
C LEU A 45 8.02 -12.99 -8.09
N LYS A 46 9.17 -12.32 -8.29
CA LYS A 46 9.55 -11.62 -9.53
C LYS A 46 8.48 -10.64 -10.01
N LEU A 47 7.83 -9.95 -9.07
CA LEU A 47 6.83 -8.94 -9.42
C LEU A 47 7.53 -7.70 -9.99
N ASP A 48 7.01 -7.14 -11.09
CA ASP A 48 7.56 -5.90 -11.66
C ASP A 48 7.24 -4.67 -10.80
N ALA A 49 6.13 -4.72 -10.06
CA ALA A 49 5.69 -3.65 -9.18
C ALA A 49 4.76 -4.12 -8.06
N VAL A 50 4.71 -3.33 -6.99
CA VAL A 50 3.79 -3.47 -5.86
C VAL A 50 3.13 -2.13 -5.58
N VAL A 51 1.83 -2.14 -5.26
CA VAL A 51 1.08 -0.94 -4.88
C VAL A 51 0.68 -0.97 -3.41
N ALA A 52 0.41 0.19 -2.85
CA ALA A 52 -0.24 0.34 -1.55
C ALA A 52 -1.16 1.55 -1.61
N PHE A 53 -2.31 1.48 -0.96
CA PHE A 53 -3.22 2.62 -0.87
C PHE A 53 -3.89 2.69 0.49
N THR A 54 -4.31 3.89 0.88
CA THR A 54 -4.98 4.13 2.16
C THR A 54 -5.82 5.39 2.08
N ALA A 55 -6.85 5.51 2.92
CA ALA A 55 -7.66 6.71 3.01
C ALA A 55 -6.78 7.94 3.29
N ILE A 56 -7.10 9.10 2.70
CA ILE A 56 -6.27 10.31 2.80
C ILE A 56 -6.03 10.76 4.26
N GLN A 57 -6.92 10.37 5.19
CA GLN A 57 -6.80 10.69 6.62
C GLN A 57 -5.77 9.80 7.34
N ASN A 58 -5.40 8.65 6.78
CA ASN A 58 -4.46 7.71 7.40
C ASN A 58 -3.00 8.09 7.15
N LYS A 59 -2.61 9.24 7.72
CA LYS A 59 -1.25 9.79 7.62
C LYS A 59 -0.14 8.86 8.10
N PRO A 60 -0.31 8.03 9.16
CA PRO A 60 0.71 7.06 9.53
C PRO A 60 1.03 6.06 8.42
N SER A 61 0.00 5.56 7.73
CA SER A 61 0.18 4.61 6.63
C SER A 61 0.79 5.26 5.40
N GLU A 62 0.34 6.47 5.03
CA GLU A 62 0.91 7.25 3.93
C GLU A 62 2.41 7.55 4.17
N LYS A 63 2.78 7.96 5.40
CA LYS A 63 4.19 8.16 5.78
C LYS A 63 5.02 6.88 5.67
N LEU A 64 4.43 5.72 5.95
CA LEU A 64 5.15 4.45 5.82
C LEU A 64 5.39 4.10 4.35
N MET A 65 4.42 4.33 3.46
CA MET A 65 4.61 4.20 2.01
C MET A 65 5.77 5.07 1.52
N GLN A 66 5.82 6.33 1.94
CA GLN A 66 6.89 7.27 1.61
C GLN A 66 8.25 6.79 2.13
N ARG A 67 8.31 6.32 3.39
CA ARG A 67 9.54 5.78 3.98
C ARG A 67 10.07 4.54 3.27
N LEU A 68 9.18 3.70 2.71
CA LEU A 68 9.55 2.53 1.91
C LEU A 68 10.06 2.90 0.51
N GLY A 69 10.10 4.18 0.16
CA GLY A 69 10.50 4.65 -1.18
C GLY A 69 9.42 4.48 -2.24
N MET A 70 8.16 4.27 -1.85
CA MET A 70 7.05 4.24 -2.80
C MET A 70 6.75 5.65 -3.32
N SER A 71 6.38 5.74 -4.59
CA SER A 71 6.03 6.99 -5.27
C SER A 71 4.52 7.19 -5.35
N PHE A 72 4.05 8.39 -5.03
CA PHE A 72 2.63 8.75 -5.22
C PHE A 72 2.25 8.63 -6.70
N GLN A 73 1.06 8.09 -6.96
CA GLN A 73 0.54 7.92 -8.32
C GLN A 73 -0.70 8.79 -8.55
N SER A 74 -1.71 8.67 -7.69
CA SER A 74 -2.99 9.35 -7.85
C SER A 74 -3.82 9.28 -6.56
N THR A 75 -4.97 9.96 -6.57
CA THR A 75 -6.06 9.72 -5.62
C THR A 75 -7.22 9.02 -6.32
N PHE A 76 -7.98 8.21 -5.59
CA PHE A 76 -9.17 7.54 -6.12
C PHE A 76 -10.22 7.30 -5.04
N ASN A 77 -11.48 7.15 -5.45
CA ASN A 77 -12.57 6.76 -4.56
C ASN A 77 -12.61 5.24 -4.43
N HIS A 78 -12.48 4.72 -3.22
CA HIS A 78 -12.42 3.27 -2.99
C HIS A 78 -13.80 2.62 -3.26
N PRO A 79 -13.92 1.70 -4.23
CA PRO A 79 -15.21 1.21 -4.75
C PRO A 79 -16.04 0.41 -3.73
N LYS A 80 -15.40 -0.10 -2.66
CA LYS A 80 -16.08 -0.81 -1.56
C LYS A 80 -16.61 0.11 -0.44
N LEU A 81 -16.40 1.42 -0.52
CA LEU A 81 -16.86 2.36 0.49
C LEU A 81 -18.02 3.20 -0.06
N PRO A 82 -19.02 3.54 0.78
CA PRO A 82 -20.11 4.42 0.35
C PRO A 82 -19.61 5.77 -0.15
N GLU A 83 -20.32 6.37 -1.11
CA GLU A 83 -19.98 7.67 -1.73
C GLU A 83 -19.92 8.85 -0.72
N GLU A 84 -20.57 8.71 0.43
CA GLU A 84 -20.57 9.73 1.49
C GLU A 84 -19.59 9.40 2.63
N SER A 85 -18.84 8.31 2.51
CA SER A 85 -17.89 7.92 3.54
C SER A 85 -16.70 8.87 3.56
N PRO A 86 -16.34 9.45 4.72
CA PRO A 86 -15.15 10.28 4.83
C PRO A 86 -13.87 9.49 4.50
N LEU A 87 -13.90 8.15 4.59
CA LEU A 87 -12.77 7.27 4.30
C LEU A 87 -12.71 6.84 2.83
N GLN A 88 -13.65 7.24 1.99
CA GLN A 88 -13.71 6.78 0.60
C GLN A 88 -12.51 7.21 -0.23
N LEU A 89 -12.08 8.47 -0.09
CA LEU A 89 -10.98 9.02 -0.87
C LEU A 89 -9.64 8.47 -0.38
N HIS A 90 -8.92 7.78 -1.27
CA HIS A 90 -7.65 7.14 -1.00
C HIS A 90 -6.51 7.78 -1.80
N VAL A 91 -5.29 7.69 -1.26
CA VAL A 91 -4.04 7.89 -2.01
C VAL A 91 -3.52 6.54 -2.51
N LEU A 92 -2.98 6.50 -3.73
CA LEU A 92 -2.30 5.36 -4.31
C LEU A 92 -0.80 5.63 -4.41
N TYR A 93 0.00 4.69 -3.93
CA TYR A 93 1.45 4.66 -4.04
C TYR A 93 1.91 3.39 -4.76
N LYS A 94 3.02 3.49 -5.50
CA LYS A 94 3.62 2.37 -6.25
C LYS A 94 5.13 2.34 -6.06
N ILE A 95 5.70 1.14 -6.04
CA ILE A 95 7.13 0.90 -6.15
C ILE A 95 7.38 -0.20 -7.18
N ASN A 96 8.37 0.02 -8.04
CA ASN A 96 8.78 -0.95 -9.06
C ASN A 96 9.90 -1.83 -8.51
N SER A 97 10.06 -3.03 -9.06
CA SER A 97 11.25 -3.84 -8.80
C SER A 97 12.50 -3.01 -9.11
N PRO A 98 13.53 -3.06 -8.24
CA PRO A 98 14.83 -2.52 -8.61
C PRO A 98 15.33 -3.21 -9.89
N SER A 99 15.97 -2.42 -10.76
CA SER A 99 16.68 -2.92 -11.94
C SER A 99 17.91 -3.74 -11.58
#